data_AF-A0A7C3PXN4-F1
#
_entry.id   AF-A0A7C3PXN4-F1
#
_cell.length_a   1.000
_cell.length_b   1.000
_cell.length_c   1.000
_cell.angle_alpha   90.00
_cell.angle_beta   90.00
_cell.angle_gamma   90.00
#
_symmetry.space_group_name_H-M   'P 1'
#
loop_
_entity.id
_entity.type
_entity.pdbx_description
1 polymer ?
#
loop_
_entity_poly.entity_id
_entity_poly.type
_entity_poly.pdbx_seq_one_letter_code
_entity_poly.pdbx_strand_id
1 'polypeptide(L)'
;MPEPVRRSDATEIHWENVITWGVLSILCLLVGMFFLRFGQNWVVIDLPFWKFGGLDLQGLGIPFIAAAPLLMLYALYRAFASRYEGSYVAECPYCHEVNEFTASPDDDFTCMHCDRRVAVKEGRILDVMAVSCGFCGAVNYLTDKTAVLICEQCGREIPLLDPETGEMRHAPKGFARVDDTSMYELVLVDIGRDREEVITSLQHMLALTRNQVKDILEDLPAPLLTGINRRKAELLKAQLEASGATAEMRKVGEAAGT
;
A
#
# COMPACT_ATOMS: atom_id res chain seq x y z
N MET A 1 -3.93 -16.27 -19.82
CA MET A 1 -4.53 -15.40 -20.84
C MET A 1 -3.66 -14.15 -20.91
N PRO A 2 -3.54 -13.44 -22.05
CA PRO A 2 -2.76 -12.20 -22.10
C PRO A 2 -3.31 -11.24 -21.05
N GLU A 3 -2.42 -10.56 -20.33
CA GLU A 3 -2.82 -9.57 -19.31
C GLU A 3 -3.69 -8.48 -19.98
N PRO A 4 -4.75 -8.03 -19.30
CA PRO A 4 -5.65 -6.98 -19.81
C PRO A 4 -4.89 -5.66 -19.89
N VAL A 5 -4.34 -5.35 -21.06
CA VAL A 5 -3.67 -4.06 -21.30
C VAL A 5 -4.71 -3.02 -21.72
N ARG A 6 -4.51 -1.79 -21.25
CA ARG A 6 -5.24 -0.60 -21.69
C ARG A 6 -5.18 -0.50 -23.21
N ARG A 7 -6.33 -0.26 -23.84
CA ARG A 7 -6.39 -0.20 -25.31
C ARG A 7 -5.55 0.94 -25.87
N SER A 8 -5.51 2.09 -25.19
CA SER A 8 -4.64 3.22 -25.54
C SER A 8 -3.18 2.79 -25.65
N ASP A 9 -2.67 2.12 -24.63
CA ASP A 9 -1.26 1.76 -24.50
C ASP A 9 -0.89 0.68 -25.53
N ALA A 10 -1.80 -0.28 -25.75
CA ALA A 10 -1.65 -1.25 -26.83
C ALA A 10 -1.55 -0.52 -28.19
N THR A 11 -2.50 0.37 -28.50
CA THR A 11 -2.47 1.11 -29.77
C THR A 11 -1.21 1.97 -29.92
N GLU A 12 -0.74 2.62 -28.86
CA GLU A 12 0.48 3.42 -28.85
C GLU A 12 1.71 2.56 -29.19
N ILE A 13 1.86 1.40 -28.54
CA ILE A 13 2.93 0.43 -28.84
C ILE A 13 2.87 0.00 -30.32
N HIS A 14 1.66 -0.24 -30.85
CA HIS A 14 1.50 -0.59 -32.26
C HIS A 14 1.95 0.55 -33.18
N TRP A 15 1.60 1.80 -32.88
CA TRP A 15 2.00 2.97 -33.66
C TRP A 15 3.48 3.29 -33.56
N GLU A 16 4.10 3.17 -32.39
CA GLU A 16 5.55 3.32 -32.24
C GLU A 16 6.31 2.31 -33.11
N ASN A 17 5.84 1.06 -33.13
CA ASN A 17 6.40 0.04 -34.02
C ASN A 17 6.22 0.42 -35.50
N VAL A 18 5.03 0.87 -35.89
CA VAL A 18 4.79 1.31 -37.28
C VAL A 18 5.75 2.45 -37.68
N ILE A 19 5.95 3.44 -36.80
CA ILE A 19 6.84 4.58 -37.04
C ILE A 19 8.30 4.11 -37.12
N THR A 20 8.78 3.35 -36.15
CA THR A 20 10.17 2.89 -36.08
C THR A 20 10.54 2.02 -37.27
N TRP A 21 9.73 1.02 -37.60
CA TRP A 21 9.96 0.15 -38.75
C TRP A 21 9.77 0.87 -40.09
N GLY A 22 8.83 1.82 -40.17
CA GLY A 22 8.63 2.68 -41.34
C GLY A 22 9.83 3.60 -41.61
N VAL A 23 10.35 4.27 -40.58
CA VAL A 23 11.55 5.11 -40.68
C VAL A 23 12.78 4.27 -41.04
N LEU A 24 12.96 3.11 -40.42
CA LEU A 24 14.05 2.20 -40.73
C LEU A 24 14.01 1.72 -42.18
N SER A 25 12.82 1.39 -42.70
CA SER A 25 12.63 1.03 -44.11
C SER A 25 13.08 2.15 -45.05
N ILE A 26 12.69 3.39 -44.77
CA ILE A 26 13.07 4.55 -45.60
C ILE A 26 14.59 4.77 -45.53
N LEU A 27 15.18 4.66 -44.34
CA LEU A 27 16.62 4.80 -44.15
C LEU A 27 17.40 3.71 -44.91
N CYS A 28 16.95 2.46 -44.86
CA CYS A 28 17.54 1.38 -45.65
C CYS A 28 17.45 1.65 -47.17
N LEU A 29 16.34 2.20 -47.67
CA LEU A 29 16.23 2.60 -49.08
C LEU A 29 17.21 3.71 -49.44
N LEU A 30 17.32 4.75 -48.62
CA LEU A 30 18.22 5.88 -48.87
C LEU A 30 19.69 5.45 -48.85
N VAL A 31 20.07 4.64 -47.85
CA VAL A 31 21.43 4.11 -47.70
C VAL A 31 21.75 3.15 -48.85
N GLY A 32 20.83 2.23 -49.19
CA GLY A 32 21.00 1.32 -50.32
C GLY A 32 21.12 2.05 -51.66
N MET A 33 20.29 3.06 -51.90
CA MET A 33 20.35 3.91 -53.10
C MET A 33 21.65 4.73 -53.16
N PHE A 34 22.13 5.24 -52.02
CA PHE A 34 23.41 5.93 -51.92
C PHE A 34 24.58 5.02 -52.30
N PHE A 35 24.64 3.80 -51.75
CA PHE A 35 25.69 2.84 -52.08
C PHE A 35 25.64 2.40 -53.55
N LEU A 36 24.47 2.21 -54.16
CA LEU A 36 24.37 1.92 -55.59
C LEU A 36 24.86 3.10 -56.45
N ARG A 37 24.54 4.33 -56.07
CA ARG A 37 24.82 5.54 -56.87
C ARG A 37 26.27 6.03 -56.75
N PHE A 38 26.89 5.87 -55.59
CA PHE A 38 28.21 6.41 -55.26
C PHE A 38 29.28 5.33 -54.99
N GLY A 39 28.89 4.06 -54.80
CA GLY A 39 29.81 2.97 -54.43
C GLY A 39 30.80 2.54 -55.50
N GLN A 40 30.75 3.10 -56.71
CA GLN A 40 31.64 2.76 -57.83
C GLN A 40 33.07 3.34 -57.70
N ASN A 41 33.26 4.43 -56.94
CA ASN A 41 34.49 5.23 -56.98
C ASN A 41 35.22 5.41 -55.63
N TRP A 42 34.84 4.67 -54.58
CA TRP A 42 35.23 5.04 -53.20
C TRP A 42 36.56 4.49 -52.67
N VAL A 43 37.14 3.42 -53.24
CA VAL A 43 38.43 2.88 -52.74
C VAL A 43 39.26 2.26 -53.87
N VAL A 44 40.14 3.06 -54.48
CA VAL A 44 41.36 2.54 -55.14
C VAL A 44 42.54 3.00 -54.29
N ILE A 45 42.91 2.21 -53.28
CA ILE A 45 44.19 2.37 -52.58
C ILE A 45 45.19 1.48 -53.33
N ASP A 46 45.93 2.07 -54.27
CA ASP A 46 47.01 1.39 -54.98
C ASP A 46 48.20 1.16 -54.03
N LEU A 47 48.27 -0.01 -53.40
CA LEU A 47 49.47 -0.49 -52.70
C LEU A 47 50.31 -1.38 -53.63
N PRO A 48 51.65 -1.21 -53.68
CA PRO A 48 52.48 -1.71 -54.79
C PRO A 48 52.68 -3.23 -54.89
N PHE A 49 52.22 -4.01 -53.91
CA PHE A 49 52.57 -5.44 -53.78
C PHE A 49 51.37 -6.37 -53.58
N TRP A 50 50.18 -5.82 -53.32
CA TRP A 50 48.97 -6.61 -53.06
C TRP A 50 47.74 -5.82 -53.51
N LYS A 51 47.14 -6.22 -54.63
CA LYS A 51 45.80 -5.74 -55.00
C LYS A 51 44.80 -6.42 -54.06
N PHE A 52 44.48 -5.80 -52.91
CA PHE A 52 43.19 -6.07 -52.31
C PHE A 52 42.16 -5.59 -53.33
N GLY A 53 41.62 -6.53 -54.11
CA GLY A 53 40.54 -6.25 -55.06
C GLY A 53 39.48 -5.44 -54.34
N GLY A 54 39.16 -4.27 -54.90
CA GLY A 54 38.25 -3.30 -54.30
C GLY A 54 37.00 -3.99 -53.83
N LEU A 55 36.65 -3.79 -52.56
CA LEU A 55 35.35 -4.20 -52.07
C LEU A 55 34.34 -3.32 -52.83
N ASP A 56 33.67 -3.88 -53.84
CA ASP A 56 32.62 -3.18 -54.59
C ASP A 56 31.51 -2.80 -53.61
N LEU A 57 31.58 -1.59 -53.06
CA LEU A 57 30.62 -1.03 -52.12
C LEU A 57 29.21 -0.94 -52.75
N GLN A 58 29.10 -1.04 -54.07
CA GLN A 58 27.82 -1.24 -54.76
C GLN A 58 27.12 -2.54 -54.35
N GLY A 59 27.85 -3.64 -54.16
CA GLY A 59 27.29 -4.92 -53.74
C GLY A 59 26.69 -4.86 -52.33
N LEU A 60 27.20 -3.97 -51.47
CA LEU A 60 26.65 -3.72 -50.14
C LEU A 60 25.30 -3.00 -50.18
N GLY A 61 24.92 -2.31 -51.26
CA GLY A 61 23.63 -1.63 -51.38
C GLY A 61 22.43 -2.56 -51.62
N ILE A 62 22.66 -3.70 -52.28
CA ILE A 62 21.64 -4.70 -52.64
C ILE A 62 20.88 -5.25 -51.41
N PRO A 63 21.52 -5.70 -50.32
CA PRO A 63 20.80 -6.21 -49.15
C PRO A 63 19.94 -5.14 -48.46
N PHE A 64 20.36 -3.86 -48.45
CA PHE A 64 19.56 -2.78 -47.85
C PHE A 64 18.28 -2.48 -48.66
N ILE A 65 18.37 -2.51 -50.00
CA ILE A 65 17.20 -2.33 -50.87
C ILE A 65 16.26 -3.52 -50.77
N ALA A 66 16.80 -4.74 -50.69
CA ALA A 66 16.00 -5.95 -50.51
C ALA A 66 15.30 -6.00 -49.14
N ALA A 67 15.92 -5.47 -48.09
CA ALA A 67 15.35 -5.44 -46.74
C ALA A 67 14.20 -4.43 -46.60
N ALA A 68 14.28 -3.28 -47.27
CA ALA A 68 13.27 -2.23 -47.18
C ALA A 68 11.80 -2.68 -47.38
N PRO A 69 11.41 -3.37 -48.48
CA PRO A 69 10.03 -3.79 -48.66
C PRO A 69 9.55 -4.76 -47.57
N LEU A 70 10.44 -5.59 -47.01
CA LEU A 70 10.10 -6.50 -45.91
C LEU A 70 9.81 -5.72 -44.62
N LEU A 71 10.62 -4.70 -44.31
CA LEU A 71 10.39 -3.83 -43.16
C LEU A 71 9.11 -3.01 -43.30
N MET A 72 8.83 -2.51 -44.52
CA MET A 72 7.60 -1.80 -44.83
C MET A 72 6.37 -2.71 -44.71
N LEU A 73 6.45 -3.95 -45.21
CA LEU A 73 5.39 -4.95 -45.06
C LEU A 73 5.11 -5.27 -43.59
N TYR A 74 6.15 -5.38 -42.76
CA TYR A 74 6.00 -5.59 -41.32
C TYR A 74 5.34 -4.39 -40.61
N ALA A 75 5.72 -3.16 -40.98
CA ALA A 75 5.06 -1.95 -40.49
C ALA A 75 3.58 -1.91 -40.88
N LEU A 76 3.24 -2.24 -42.14
CA LEU A 76 1.85 -2.37 -42.59
C LEU A 76 1.10 -3.46 -41.81
N TYR A 77 1.71 -4.63 -41.60
CA TYR A 77 1.10 -5.69 -40.80
C TYR A 77 0.75 -5.23 -39.39
N ARG A 78 1.66 -4.52 -38.70
CA ARG A 78 1.40 -3.97 -37.35
C ARG A 78 0.30 -2.90 -37.36
N ALA A 79 0.22 -2.09 -38.41
CA ALA A 79 -0.84 -1.10 -38.60
C ALA A 79 -2.22 -1.74 -38.90
N PHE A 80 -2.24 -2.89 -39.55
CA PHE A 80 -3.46 -3.67 -39.74
C PHE A 80 -3.85 -4.40 -38.46
N ALA A 81 -2.88 -5.00 -37.75
CA ALA A 81 -3.11 -5.72 -36.51
C ALA A 81 -3.77 -4.83 -35.43
N SER A 82 -3.39 -3.55 -35.35
CA SER A 82 -4.01 -2.61 -34.40
C SER A 82 -5.51 -2.39 -34.62
N ARG A 83 -6.04 -2.68 -35.81
CA ARG A 83 -7.48 -2.59 -36.09
C ARG A 83 -8.26 -3.82 -35.64
N TYR A 84 -7.58 -4.95 -35.43
CA TYR A 84 -8.18 -6.23 -35.08
C TYR A 84 -8.10 -6.56 -33.59
N GLU A 85 -7.56 -5.67 -32.77
CA GLU A 85 -7.60 -5.82 -31.31
C GLU A 85 -9.03 -5.67 -30.78
N GLY A 86 -9.45 -6.65 -29.99
CA GLY A 86 -10.75 -6.63 -29.32
C GLY A 86 -10.85 -5.44 -28.37
N SER A 87 -12.05 -4.87 -28.25
CA SER A 87 -12.36 -3.83 -27.27
C SER A 87 -13.33 -4.39 -26.23
N TYR A 88 -12.87 -4.54 -25.00
CA TYR A 88 -13.69 -4.80 -23.84
C TYR A 88 -13.90 -3.48 -23.08
N VAL A 89 -15.15 -3.17 -22.76
CA VAL A 89 -15.53 -1.94 -22.05
C VAL A 89 -15.87 -2.28 -20.60
N ALA A 90 -15.25 -1.55 -19.67
CA ALA A 90 -15.43 -1.69 -18.23
C ALA A 90 -15.86 -0.34 -17.63
N GLU A 91 -17.07 -0.28 -17.09
CA GLU A 91 -17.57 0.92 -16.40
C GLU A 91 -16.94 1.04 -15.01
N CYS A 92 -16.48 2.24 -14.66
CA CYS A 92 -15.92 2.52 -13.35
C CYS A 92 -17.03 2.76 -12.31
N PRO A 93 -17.11 2.01 -11.21
CA PRO A 93 -18.15 2.22 -10.19
C PRO A 93 -17.96 3.49 -9.34
N TYR A 94 -16.82 4.19 -9.48
CA TYR A 94 -16.56 5.45 -8.76
C TYR A 94 -16.99 6.69 -9.54
N CYS A 95 -16.73 6.72 -10.85
CA CYS A 95 -16.98 7.91 -11.70
C CYS A 95 -17.93 7.65 -12.86
N HIS A 96 -18.40 6.41 -13.05
CA HIS A 96 -19.28 5.98 -14.15
C HIS A 96 -18.71 6.17 -15.56
N GLU A 97 -17.43 6.49 -15.66
CA GLU A 97 -16.74 6.63 -16.93
C GLU A 97 -16.27 5.26 -17.44
N VAL A 98 -16.30 5.08 -18.76
CA VAL A 98 -15.96 3.81 -19.41
C VAL A 98 -14.45 3.72 -19.64
N ASN A 99 -13.86 2.59 -19.26
CA ASN A 99 -12.47 2.26 -19.57
C ASN A 99 -12.43 1.19 -20.67
N GLU A 100 -11.53 1.35 -21.64
CA GLU A 100 -11.37 0.41 -22.75
C GLU A 100 -10.12 -0.47 -22.57
N PHE A 101 -10.32 -1.79 -22.63
CA PHE A 101 -9.29 -2.81 -22.51
C PHE A 101 -9.25 -3.71 -23.74
N THR A 102 -8.12 -4.38 -23.95
CA THR A 102 -7.95 -5.37 -25.03
C THR A 102 -8.64 -6.71 -24.73
N ALA A 103 -8.81 -7.03 -23.46
CA ALA A 103 -9.48 -8.22 -22.94
C ALA A 103 -10.19 -7.90 -21.62
N SER A 104 -11.02 -8.82 -21.14
CA SER A 104 -11.65 -8.70 -19.82
C SER A 104 -10.58 -8.62 -18.73
N PRO A 105 -10.59 -7.62 -17.84
CA PRO A 105 -9.68 -7.59 -16.72
C PRO A 105 -10.07 -8.62 -15.67
N ASP A 106 -9.13 -9.48 -15.28
CA ASP A 106 -9.29 -10.41 -14.16
C ASP A 106 -8.74 -9.82 -12.85
N ASP A 107 -7.82 -8.86 -12.95
CA ASP A 107 -7.13 -8.19 -11.86
C ASP A 107 -7.60 -6.74 -11.66
N ASP A 108 -7.29 -6.19 -10.48
CA ASP A 108 -7.59 -4.80 -10.14
C ASP A 108 -6.86 -3.84 -11.10
N PHE A 109 -7.58 -2.84 -11.63
CA PHE A 109 -7.02 -1.86 -12.55
C PHE A 109 -7.23 -0.44 -12.05
N THR A 110 -6.41 0.50 -12.51
CA THR A 110 -6.61 1.94 -12.22
C THR A 110 -7.46 2.56 -13.32
N CYS A 111 -8.57 3.20 -12.94
CA CYS A 111 -9.43 3.93 -13.86
C CYS A 111 -8.66 5.10 -14.52
N MET A 112 -8.91 5.34 -15.80
CA MET A 112 -8.24 6.41 -16.57
C MET A 112 -8.80 7.81 -16.31
N HIS A 113 -9.99 7.93 -15.70
CA HIS A 113 -10.66 9.22 -15.53
C HIS A 113 -10.54 9.77 -14.10
N CYS A 114 -10.59 8.91 -13.09
CA CYS A 114 -10.55 9.32 -11.68
C CYS A 114 -9.30 8.85 -10.93
N ASP A 115 -8.40 8.12 -11.59
CA ASP A 115 -7.17 7.54 -11.02
C ASP A 115 -7.38 6.65 -9.78
N ARG A 116 -8.64 6.26 -9.50
CA ARG A 116 -8.96 5.31 -8.43
C ARG A 116 -8.72 3.88 -8.92
N ARG A 117 -8.23 3.03 -8.01
CA ARG A 117 -8.09 1.60 -8.25
C ARG A 117 -9.45 0.93 -8.11
N VAL A 118 -9.90 0.29 -9.18
CA VAL A 118 -11.13 -0.48 -9.27
C VAL A 118 -10.82 -1.95 -8.95
N ALA A 119 -11.54 -2.50 -7.99
CA ALA A 119 -11.37 -3.88 -7.56
C ALA A 119 -12.14 -4.85 -8.47
N VAL A 120 -11.48 -5.92 -8.92
CA VAL A 120 -12.08 -6.93 -9.80
C VAL A 120 -11.93 -8.31 -9.20
N LYS A 121 -13.01 -9.06 -9.03
CA LYS A 121 -12.97 -10.43 -8.50
C LYS A 121 -13.57 -11.37 -9.53
N GLU A 122 -12.79 -12.37 -9.96
CA GLU A 122 -13.25 -13.43 -10.88
C GLU A 122 -13.85 -12.84 -12.18
N GLY A 123 -13.20 -11.81 -12.73
CA GLY A 123 -13.64 -11.12 -13.95
C GLY A 123 -14.88 -10.23 -13.78
N ARG A 124 -15.36 -10.04 -12.54
CA ARG A 124 -16.46 -9.10 -12.23
C ARG A 124 -15.92 -7.89 -11.48
N ILE A 125 -16.33 -6.72 -11.96
CA ILE A 125 -16.08 -5.44 -11.29
C ILE A 125 -16.94 -5.42 -10.02
N LEU A 126 -16.31 -5.15 -8.88
CA LEU A 126 -17.03 -5.09 -7.61
C LEU A 126 -17.69 -3.73 -7.43
N ASP A 127 -18.90 -3.75 -6.89
CA ASP A 127 -19.62 -2.53 -6.53
C ASP A 127 -18.96 -1.83 -5.35
N VAL A 128 -19.12 -0.52 -5.33
CA VAL A 128 -18.52 0.36 -4.33
C VAL A 128 -19.61 0.83 -3.36
N MET A 129 -19.36 0.64 -2.07
CA MET A 129 -20.22 1.14 -0.99
C MET A 129 -19.63 2.42 -0.40
N ALA A 130 -20.47 3.45 -0.27
CA ALA A 130 -20.09 4.70 0.39
C ALA A 130 -20.38 4.61 1.90
N VAL A 131 -19.35 4.86 2.71
CA VAL A 131 -19.44 4.86 4.18
C VAL A 131 -18.94 6.21 4.70
N SER A 132 -19.70 6.84 5.58
CA SER A 132 -19.28 8.06 6.26
C SER A 132 -18.37 7.74 7.44
N CYS A 133 -17.29 8.51 7.57
CA CYS A 133 -16.39 8.40 8.71
C CYS A 133 -17.10 8.90 9.99
N GLY A 134 -17.20 8.07 11.02
CA GLY A 134 -17.78 8.47 12.31
C GLY A 134 -17.00 9.57 13.06
N PHE A 135 -15.74 9.82 12.70
CA PHE A 135 -14.91 10.84 13.35
C PHE A 135 -15.00 12.22 12.70
N CYS A 136 -14.89 12.29 11.37
CA CYS A 136 -14.84 13.57 10.63
C CYS A 136 -15.99 13.77 9.63
N GLY A 137 -16.88 12.80 9.47
CA GLY A 137 -18.02 12.86 8.54
C GLY A 137 -17.68 12.72 7.06
N ALA A 138 -16.40 12.57 6.70
CA ALA A 138 -15.98 12.42 5.31
C ALA A 138 -16.51 11.11 4.71
N VAL A 139 -16.98 11.17 3.46
CA VAL A 139 -17.41 9.98 2.72
C VAL A 139 -16.19 9.24 2.21
N ASN A 140 -16.13 7.95 2.49
CA ASN A 140 -15.08 7.04 2.01
C ASN A 140 -15.75 5.90 1.27
N TYR A 141 -15.02 5.28 0.37
CA TYR A 141 -15.54 4.25 -0.52
C TYR A 141 -14.83 2.92 -0.22
N LEU A 142 -15.59 1.84 -0.14
CA LEU A 142 -15.05 0.50 0.09
C LEU A 142 -15.67 -0.51 -0.86
N THR A 143 -14.98 -1.62 -1.05
CA THR A 143 -15.43 -2.78 -1.80
C THR A 143 -15.40 -4.02 -0.91
N ASP A 144 -15.96 -5.13 -1.36
CA ASP A 144 -15.94 -6.38 -0.58
C ASP A 144 -14.53 -6.93 -0.34
N LYS A 145 -13.56 -6.56 -1.18
CA LYS A 145 -12.14 -6.89 -0.96
C LYS A 145 -11.46 -6.02 0.10
N THR A 146 -12.06 -4.90 0.50
CA THR A 146 -11.46 -3.94 1.43
C THR A 146 -11.51 -4.51 2.85
N ALA A 147 -10.36 -4.99 3.35
CA ALA A 147 -10.22 -5.50 4.72
C ALA A 147 -10.08 -4.39 5.76
N VAL A 148 -9.33 -3.32 5.44
CA VAL A 148 -9.07 -2.18 6.31
C VAL A 148 -9.38 -0.91 5.54
N LEU A 149 -10.24 -0.06 6.08
CA LEU A 149 -10.56 1.24 5.52
C LEU A 149 -9.94 2.34 6.37
N ILE A 150 -9.04 3.12 5.78
CA ILE A 150 -8.47 4.30 6.41
C ILE A 150 -9.13 5.51 5.79
N CYS A 151 -9.63 6.42 6.62
CA CYS A 151 -10.24 7.65 6.14
C CYS A 151 -9.22 8.53 5.41
N GLU A 152 -9.53 8.92 4.17
CA GLU A 152 -8.68 9.80 3.35
C GLU A 152 -8.45 11.18 4.01
N GLN A 153 -9.44 11.67 4.77
CA GLN A 153 -9.41 13.02 5.37
C GLN A 153 -8.66 13.08 6.71
N CYS A 154 -8.95 12.15 7.64
CA CYS A 154 -8.43 12.20 9.01
C CYS A 154 -7.36 11.13 9.29
N GLY A 155 -7.08 10.23 8.32
CA GLY A 155 -6.08 9.18 8.47
C GLY A 155 -6.43 8.12 9.52
N ARG A 156 -7.68 8.12 10.02
CA ARG A 156 -8.12 7.15 11.02
C ARG A 156 -8.74 5.92 10.38
N GLU A 157 -8.41 4.76 10.92
CA GLU A 157 -9.04 3.50 10.56
C GLU A 157 -10.52 3.53 10.97
N ILE A 158 -11.39 3.21 10.03
CA ILE A 158 -12.83 3.11 10.22
C ILE A 158 -13.11 1.63 10.55
N PRO A 159 -13.63 1.31 11.74
CA PRO A 159 -14.03 -0.04 12.07
C PRO A 159 -15.21 -0.45 11.17
N LEU A 160 -15.01 -1.51 10.37
CA LEU A 160 -16.02 -2.04 9.47
C LEU A 160 -16.72 -3.22 10.15
N LEU A 161 -18.02 -3.08 10.39
CA LEU A 161 -18.88 -4.20 10.76
C LEU A 161 -19.52 -4.75 9.48
N ASP A 162 -19.52 -6.07 9.32
CA ASP A 162 -20.30 -6.72 8.29
C ASP A 162 -21.80 -6.51 8.60
N PRO A 163 -22.59 -5.95 7.67
CA PRO A 163 -24.00 -5.67 7.93
C PRO A 163 -24.84 -6.94 8.10
N GLU A 164 -24.39 -8.08 7.54
CA GLU A 164 -25.11 -9.35 7.65
C GLU A 164 -24.78 -10.13 8.93
N THR A 165 -23.51 -10.13 9.36
CA THR A 165 -23.05 -10.91 10.53
C THR A 165 -22.91 -10.08 11.80
N GLY A 166 -22.81 -8.75 11.68
CA GLY A 166 -22.51 -7.84 12.79
C GLY A 166 -21.07 -7.97 13.32
N GLU A 167 -20.24 -8.79 12.68
CA GLU A 167 -18.85 -9.03 13.08
C GLU A 167 -17.93 -7.96 12.49
N MET A 168 -16.87 -7.61 13.21
CA MET A 168 -15.85 -6.69 12.69
C MET A 168 -14.96 -7.43 11.69
N ARG A 169 -14.91 -6.96 10.44
CA ARG A 169 -14.01 -7.51 9.38
C ARG A 169 -12.53 -7.44 9.80
N HIS A 170 -12.18 -6.38 10.52
CA HIS A 170 -10.85 -6.18 11.08
C HIS A 170 -10.94 -5.47 12.42
N ALA A 171 -10.19 -5.96 13.42
CA ALA A 171 -10.05 -5.28 14.70
C ALA A 171 -8.91 -4.24 14.61
N PRO A 172 -9.19 -2.93 14.76
CA PRO A 172 -8.16 -1.91 14.62
C PRO A 172 -7.02 -2.12 15.62
N LYS A 173 -5.78 -2.16 15.11
CA LYS A 173 -4.55 -2.30 15.91
C LYS A 173 -4.31 -1.02 16.72
N GLY A 174 -4.97 -0.92 17.86
CA GLY A 174 -4.89 0.22 18.77
C GLY A 174 -6.06 0.32 19.75
N PHE A 175 -7.19 -0.34 19.46
CA PHE A 175 -8.34 -0.40 20.36
C PHE A 175 -8.40 -1.66 21.23
N ALA A 176 -7.69 -2.72 20.86
CA ALA A 176 -7.64 -3.96 21.61
C ALA A 176 -6.22 -4.21 22.15
N ARG A 177 -5.86 -3.51 23.22
CA ARG A 177 -4.93 -4.11 24.18
C ARG A 177 -5.79 -5.04 25.02
N VAL A 178 -5.46 -6.33 25.03
CA VAL A 178 -6.06 -7.26 25.98
C VAL A 178 -5.67 -6.75 27.36
N ASP A 179 -6.57 -6.00 28.01
CA ASP A 179 -6.42 -5.68 29.42
C ASP A 179 -6.48 -7.02 30.15
N ASP A 180 -5.41 -7.39 30.86
CA ASP A 180 -5.43 -8.51 31.78
C ASP A 180 -6.64 -8.34 32.70
N THR A 181 -7.67 -9.20 32.55
CA THR A 181 -8.88 -9.23 33.40
C THR A 181 -8.58 -9.70 34.83
N SER A 182 -7.31 -9.76 35.21
CA SER A 182 -6.91 -10.08 36.56
C SER A 182 -7.12 -8.90 37.49
N MET A 183 -7.70 -9.19 38.65
CA MET A 183 -7.86 -8.24 39.74
C MET A 183 -6.53 -8.08 40.46
N TYR A 184 -6.15 -6.84 40.75
CA TYR A 184 -4.96 -6.50 41.53
C TYR A 184 -5.34 -5.89 42.87
N GLU A 185 -4.47 -6.07 43.85
CA GLU A 185 -4.50 -5.49 45.18
C GLU A 185 -3.28 -4.58 45.32
N LEU A 186 -3.51 -3.34 45.77
CA LEU A 186 -2.46 -2.38 46.06
C LEU A 186 -2.16 -2.41 47.55
N VAL A 187 -0.94 -2.79 47.92
CA VAL A 187 -0.48 -2.88 49.32
C VAL A 187 0.58 -1.82 49.56
N LEU A 188 0.41 -1.04 50.62
CA LEU A 188 1.41 -0.09 51.10
C LEU A 188 2.41 -0.85 51.99
N VAL A 189 3.68 -0.87 51.60
CA VAL A 189 4.74 -1.61 52.31
C VAL A 189 5.53 -0.68 53.22
N ASP A 190 5.84 0.52 52.74
CA ASP A 190 6.60 1.52 53.49
C ASP A 190 6.13 2.94 53.19
N ILE A 191 6.18 3.81 54.20
CA ILE A 191 5.77 5.22 54.14
C ILE A 191 6.94 6.10 53.68
N GLY A 192 8.17 5.62 53.76
CA GLY A 192 9.35 6.36 53.36
C GLY A 192 9.62 7.61 54.22
N ARG A 193 10.25 8.63 53.63
CA ARG A 193 10.78 9.79 54.38
C ARG A 193 9.76 10.91 54.61
N ASP A 194 8.79 11.09 53.72
CA ASP A 194 7.90 12.25 53.69
C ASP A 194 6.47 11.92 54.15
N ARG A 195 6.35 11.53 55.43
CA ARG A 195 5.10 11.03 56.04
C ARG A 195 3.89 11.94 55.87
N GLU A 196 4.06 13.26 55.92
CA GLU A 196 2.93 14.20 55.79
C GLU A 196 2.39 14.22 54.35
N GLU A 197 3.28 14.15 53.35
CA GLU A 197 2.90 14.14 51.93
C GLU A 197 2.17 12.85 51.54
N VAL A 198 2.64 11.71 52.07
CA VAL A 198 1.95 10.41 51.92
C VAL A 198 0.56 10.43 52.57
N ILE A 199 0.40 11.03 53.75
CA ILE A 199 -0.91 11.15 54.41
C ILE A 199 -1.86 11.95 53.53
N THR A 200 -1.43 13.11 53.01
CA THR A 200 -2.25 13.94 52.13
C THR A 200 -2.61 13.19 50.84
N SER A 201 -1.65 12.48 50.22
CA SER A 201 -1.88 11.67 49.03
C SER A 201 -2.92 10.57 49.27
N LEU A 202 -2.82 9.83 50.38
CA LEU A 202 -3.77 8.79 50.77
C LEU A 202 -5.17 9.34 51.08
N GLN A 203 -5.27 10.50 51.75
CA GLN A 203 -6.55 11.16 51.98
C GLN A 203 -7.26 11.51 50.67
N HIS A 204 -6.52 12.06 49.69
CA HIS A 204 -7.07 12.40 48.39
C HIS A 204 -7.41 11.15 47.56
N MET A 205 -6.58 10.11 47.63
CA MET A 205 -6.78 8.86 46.86
C MET A 205 -7.95 8.01 47.38
N LEU A 206 -8.10 7.89 48.69
CA LEU A 206 -9.09 7.00 49.33
C LEU A 206 -10.29 7.75 49.92
N ALA A 207 -10.28 9.09 49.90
CA ALA A 207 -11.30 9.94 50.53
C ALA A 207 -11.50 9.65 52.04
N LEU A 208 -10.43 9.26 52.73
CA LEU A 208 -10.44 8.95 54.16
C LEU A 208 -10.04 10.17 55.02
N THR A 209 -10.47 10.17 56.27
CA THR A 209 -10.10 11.21 57.24
C THR A 209 -8.67 11.02 57.75
N ARG A 210 -8.03 12.08 58.27
CA ARG A 210 -6.63 12.03 58.74
C ARG A 210 -6.38 10.96 59.81
N ASN A 211 -7.37 10.71 60.66
CA ASN A 211 -7.26 9.71 61.72
C ASN A 211 -7.27 8.29 61.13
N GLN A 212 -8.21 8.00 60.22
CA GLN A 212 -8.28 6.71 59.53
C GLN A 212 -7.02 6.40 58.72
N VAL A 213 -6.43 7.40 58.07
CA VAL A 213 -5.15 7.22 57.34
C VAL A 213 -4.02 6.91 58.32
N LYS A 214 -3.95 7.60 59.47
CA LYS A 214 -2.94 7.31 60.49
C LYS A 214 -3.04 5.89 61.04
N ASP A 215 -4.26 5.41 61.27
CA ASP A 215 -4.51 4.04 61.72
C ASP A 215 -3.99 3.02 60.69
N ILE A 216 -4.24 3.24 59.39
CA ILE A 216 -3.73 2.40 58.29
C ILE A 216 -2.19 2.43 58.20
N LEU A 217 -1.57 3.57 58.51
CA LEU A 217 -0.11 3.72 58.48
C LEU A 217 0.59 3.05 59.68
N GLU A 218 -0.13 2.74 60.75
CA GLU A 218 0.42 2.00 61.89
C GLU A 218 0.45 0.49 61.64
N ASP A 219 -0.44 0.00 60.76
CA ASP A 219 -0.59 -1.42 60.41
C ASP A 219 0.11 -1.79 59.08
N LEU A 220 1.36 -1.38 58.88
CA LEU A 220 2.15 -1.79 57.71
C LEU A 220 2.59 -3.27 57.80
N PRO A 221 2.50 -4.07 56.72
CA PRO A 221 1.99 -3.72 55.38
C PRO A 221 0.45 -3.73 55.31
N ALA A 222 -0.13 -2.64 54.78
CA ALA A 222 -1.59 -2.42 54.75
C ALA A 222 -2.17 -2.47 53.31
N PRO A 223 -3.22 -3.27 53.04
CA PRO A 223 -3.90 -3.26 51.75
C PRO A 223 -4.78 -2.01 51.62
N LEU A 224 -4.55 -1.21 50.57
CA LEU A 224 -5.27 0.04 50.33
C LEU A 224 -6.53 -0.17 49.49
N LEU A 225 -6.39 -0.90 48.37
CA LEU A 225 -7.48 -1.18 47.44
C LEU A 225 -7.34 -2.58 46.86
N THR A 226 -8.40 -3.37 46.96
CA THR A 226 -8.53 -4.71 46.37
C THR A 226 -9.45 -4.66 45.15
N GLY A 227 -9.19 -5.49 44.14
CA GLY A 227 -10.10 -5.63 42.99
C GLY A 227 -9.96 -4.51 41.95
N ILE A 228 -8.80 -3.87 41.88
CA ILE A 228 -8.54 -2.82 40.89
C ILE A 228 -7.93 -3.40 39.62
N ASN A 229 -8.22 -2.78 38.47
CA ASN A 229 -7.57 -3.15 37.22
C ASN A 229 -6.08 -2.75 37.26
N ARG A 230 -5.28 -3.38 36.41
CA ARG A 230 -3.83 -3.14 36.33
C ARG A 230 -3.49 -1.66 36.14
N ARG A 231 -4.21 -0.97 35.26
CA ARG A 231 -3.96 0.44 34.92
C ARG A 231 -4.18 1.36 36.12
N LYS A 232 -5.24 1.13 36.90
CA LYS A 232 -5.53 1.88 38.13
C LYS A 232 -4.50 1.54 39.20
N ALA A 233 -4.07 0.28 39.31
CA ALA A 233 -3.00 -0.12 40.24
C ALA A 233 -1.67 0.57 39.93
N GLU A 234 -1.24 0.59 38.66
CA GLU A 234 -0.01 1.24 38.22
C GLU A 234 -0.04 2.76 38.43
N LEU A 235 -1.17 3.41 38.14
CA LEU A 235 -1.32 4.85 38.33
C LEU A 235 -1.27 5.23 39.82
N LEU A 236 -1.97 4.50 40.67
CA LEU A 236 -1.99 4.75 42.11
C LEU A 236 -0.65 4.41 42.76
N LYS A 237 0.04 3.36 42.30
CA LYS A 237 1.40 3.05 42.72
C LYS A 237 2.36 4.19 42.38
N ALA A 238 2.34 4.68 41.14
CA ALA A 238 3.18 5.80 40.73
C ALA A 238 2.89 7.08 41.53
N GLN A 239 1.63 7.32 41.89
CA GLN A 239 1.24 8.45 42.73
C GLN A 239 1.78 8.33 44.16
N LEU A 240 1.81 7.12 44.72
CA LEU A 240 2.37 6.85 46.06
C LEU A 240 3.91 6.94 46.06
N GLU A 241 4.56 6.43 45.02
CA GLU A 241 6.01 6.54 44.83
C GLU A 241 6.45 8.00 44.63
N ALA A 242 5.64 8.81 43.93
CA ALA A 242 5.90 10.24 43.79
C ALA A 242 5.84 10.98 45.14
N SER A 243 4.97 10.54 46.06
CA SER A 243 4.90 11.06 47.43
C SER A 243 5.95 10.45 48.38
N GLY A 244 6.85 9.61 47.87
CA GLY A 244 7.94 9.02 48.66
C GLY A 244 7.60 7.72 49.40
N ALA A 245 6.43 7.10 49.14
CA ALA A 245 6.03 5.82 49.72
C ALA A 245 6.32 4.63 48.79
N THR A 246 6.54 3.44 49.36
CA THR A 246 6.73 2.20 48.58
C THR A 246 5.45 1.38 48.59
N ALA A 247 4.86 1.18 47.40
CA ALA A 247 3.66 0.37 47.22
C ALA A 247 3.92 -0.82 46.28
N GLU A 248 3.39 -1.98 46.64
CA GLU A 248 3.44 -3.21 45.85
C GLU A 248 2.07 -3.55 45.26
N MET A 249 2.08 -4.13 44.07
CA MET A 249 0.87 -4.61 43.39
C MET A 249 0.86 -6.14 43.45
N ARG A 250 -0.12 -6.73 44.13
CA ARG A 250 -0.32 -8.18 44.21
C ARG A 250 -1.49 -8.60 43.32
N LYS A 251 -1.41 -9.76 42.66
CA LYS A 251 -2.53 -10.30 41.89
C LYS A 251 -3.50 -11.02 42.83
N VAL A 252 -4.78 -10.65 42.83
CA VAL A 252 -5.82 -11.31 43.61
C VAL A 252 -6.10 -12.67 42.96
N GLY A 253 -5.62 -13.73 43.61
CA GLY A 253 -5.60 -15.10 43.09
C GLY A 253 -4.46 -15.95 43.68
N GLU A 254 -3.45 -15.31 44.26
CA GLU A 254 -2.41 -15.97 45.04
C GLU A 254 -2.76 -15.83 46.53
N ALA A 255 -3.63 -16.72 47.01
CA ALA A 255 -3.93 -16.84 48.42
C ALA A 255 -2.66 -17.27 49.18
N ALA A 256 -2.32 -16.50 50.21
CA ALA A 256 -1.48 -16.81 51.36
C ALA A 256 -0.67 -18.12 51.28
N GLY A 257 0.62 -17.99 50.99
CA GLY A 257 1.62 -19.03 51.20
C GLY A 257 2.77 -18.48 52.03
N THR A 258 2.71 -18.76 53.34
CA THR A 258 3.70 -18.54 54.43
C THR A 258 4.01 -17.12 54.87
#